data_AF-A0A938LK27-F1
#
_entry.id   AF-A0A938LK27-F1
#
_cell.length_a   1.000
_cell.length_b   1.000
_cell.length_c   1.000
_cell.angle_alpha   90.00
_cell.angle_beta   90.00
_cell.angle_gamma   90.00
#
_symmetry.space_group_name_H-M   'P 1'
#
loop_
_entity.id
_entity.type
_entity.pdbx_description
1 polymer ?
#
loop_
_entity_poly.entity_id
_entity_poly.type
_entity_poly.pdbx_seq_one_letter_code
_entity_poly.pdbx_strand_id
1 'polypeptide(L)'
;MAQSEEGATARAWLIRAMGVLFGLLGGAAWAVLLGVLVFIVPRFEEIFERFEIESGLPVATMLVIVAAGAVRTWWFMFAPALAAAVGAPVLASVGGRSLAVAVAAAVFGMVSILLAAACVTLVVVGLFAPLVQLIGAVGEKH
;
A
#
# COMPACT_ATOMS: atom_id res chain seq x y z
N MET A 1 41.24 7.19 20.38
CA MET A 1 40.72 7.68 19.09
C MET A 1 40.10 6.56 18.25
N ALA A 2 40.75 5.40 18.05
CA ALA A 2 40.18 4.29 17.27
C ALA A 2 38.78 3.80 17.73
N GLN A 3 38.53 3.73 19.05
CA GLN A 3 37.23 3.32 19.60
C GLN A 3 36.06 4.27 19.25
N SER A 4 36.34 5.53 18.91
CA SER A 4 35.33 6.52 18.52
C SER A 4 34.91 6.38 17.05
N GLU A 5 35.77 5.82 16.19
CA GLU A 5 35.50 5.70 14.75
C GLU A 5 34.65 4.47 14.45
N GLU A 6 34.87 3.37 15.18
CA GLU A 6 34.15 2.11 15.01
C GLU A 6 32.65 2.24 15.33
N GLY A 7 32.29 3.06 16.32
CA GLY A 7 30.90 3.36 16.65
C GLY A 7 30.18 4.19 15.57
N ALA A 8 30.90 5.07 14.86
CA ALA A 8 30.32 5.93 13.83
C ALA A 8 29.99 5.15 12.55
N THR A 9 30.86 4.23 12.14
CA THR A 9 30.65 3.39 10.95
C THR A 9 29.50 2.41 11.16
N ALA A 10 29.39 1.79 12.35
CA ALA A 10 28.30 0.88 12.69
C ALA A 10 26.93 1.56 12.63
N ARG A 11 26.80 2.78 13.17
CA ARG A 11 25.54 3.56 13.11
C ARG A 11 25.17 3.93 11.67
N ALA A 12 26.14 4.36 10.86
CA ALA A 12 25.90 4.68 9.46
C ALA A 12 25.42 3.46 8.65
N TRP A 13 25.99 2.28 8.92
CA TRP A 13 25.55 1.04 8.29
C TRP A 13 24.13 0.65 8.68
N LEU A 14 23.78 0.72 9.98
CA LEU A 14 22.44 0.45 10.48
C LEU A 14 21.38 1.35 9.83
N ILE A 15 21.63 2.66 9.76
CA ILE A 15 20.70 3.62 9.15
C ILE A 15 20.46 3.28 7.67
N ARG A 16 21.51 2.91 6.92
CA ARG A 16 21.39 2.49 5.51
C ARG A 16 20.59 1.21 5.38
N ALA A 17 20.88 0.20 6.21
CA ALA A 17 20.17 -1.07 6.20
C ALA A 17 18.67 -0.89 6.51
N MET A 18 18.34 -0.07 7.51
CA MET A 18 16.96 0.26 7.85
C MET A 18 16.25 0.98 6.70
N GLY A 19 16.90 1.97 6.05
CA GLY A 19 16.31 2.68 4.92
C GLY A 19 15.98 1.75 3.74
N VAL A 20 16.88 0.81 3.40
CA VAL A 20 16.63 -0.20 2.36
C VAL A 20 15.47 -1.11 2.75
N LEU A 21 15.44 -1.60 3.99
CA LEU A 21 14.37 -2.47 4.48
C LEU A 21 13.00 -1.78 4.40
N PHE A 22 12.88 -0.55 4.89
CA PHE A 22 11.63 0.21 4.82
C PHE A 22 11.19 0.48 3.38
N GLY A 23 12.14 0.79 2.48
CA GLY A 23 11.85 0.97 1.06
C GLY A 23 11.28 -0.31 0.41
N LEU A 24 11.88 -1.47 0.68
CA LEU A 24 11.42 -2.75 0.18
C LEU A 24 10.04 -3.12 0.72
N LEU A 25 9.82 -2.95 2.03
CA LEU A 25 8.53 -3.23 2.67
C LEU A 25 7.43 -2.30 2.14
N GLY A 26 7.72 -1.00 1.98
CA GLY A 26 6.80 -0.04 1.39
C GLY A 26 6.44 -0.39 -0.05
N GLY A 27 7.44 -0.73 -0.87
CA GLY A 27 7.23 -1.19 -2.23
C GLY A 27 6.35 -2.43 -2.31
N ALA A 28 6.64 -3.44 -1.48
CA ALA A 28 5.86 -4.67 -1.42
C ALA A 28 4.40 -4.41 -0.99
N ALA A 29 4.18 -3.57 0.03
CA ALA A 29 2.85 -3.21 0.49
C ALA A 29 2.04 -2.53 -0.62
N TRP A 30 2.65 -1.58 -1.34
CA TRP A 30 1.99 -0.91 -2.47
C TRP A 30 1.72 -1.86 -3.64
N ALA A 31 2.65 -2.76 -3.95
CA ALA A 31 2.44 -3.76 -5.00
C ALA A 31 1.25 -4.68 -4.68
N VAL A 32 1.13 -5.11 -3.42
CA VAL A 32 -0.03 -5.88 -2.94
C VAL A 32 -1.32 -5.05 -3.05
N LEU A 33 -1.32 -3.81 -2.57
CA LEU A 33 -2.48 -2.92 -2.65
C LEU A 33 -2.94 -2.72 -4.10
N LEU A 34 -2.02 -2.46 -5.03
CA LEU A 34 -2.31 -2.36 -6.45
C LEU A 34 -2.87 -3.67 -7.01
N GLY A 35 -2.29 -4.82 -6.63
CA GLY A 35 -2.79 -6.13 -7.03
C GLY A 35 -4.23 -6.36 -6.57
N VAL A 36 -4.55 -6.03 -5.31
CA VAL A 36 -5.92 -6.11 -4.77
C VAL A 36 -6.85 -5.18 -5.56
N LEU A 37 -6.48 -3.92 -5.77
CA LEU A 37 -7.32 -2.95 -6.48
C LEU A 37 -7.56 -3.33 -7.94
N VAL A 38 -6.55 -3.86 -8.64
CA VAL A 38 -6.63 -4.17 -10.07
C VAL A 38 -7.29 -5.52 -10.33
N PHE A 39 -7.03 -6.54 -9.51
CA PHE A 39 -7.50 -7.90 -9.76
C PHE A 39 -8.64 -8.35 -8.86
N ILE A 40 -8.64 -7.95 -7.58
CA ILE A 40 -9.62 -8.44 -6.60
C ILE A 40 -10.88 -7.57 -6.62
N VAL A 41 -10.76 -6.24 -6.60
CA VAL A 41 -11.94 -5.34 -6.56
C VAL A 41 -12.91 -5.57 -7.73
N PRO A 42 -12.49 -5.72 -9.00
CA PRO A 42 -13.41 -5.97 -10.10
C PRO A 42 -14.19 -7.28 -9.95
N ARG A 43 -13.62 -8.28 -9.28
CA ARG A 43 -14.32 -9.55 -9.02
C ARG A 43 -15.45 -9.38 -8.00
N PHE A 44 -15.31 -8.45 -7.06
CA PHE A 44 -16.39 -8.15 -6.13
C PHE A 44 -17.59 -7.51 -6.85
N GLU A 45 -17.35 -6.64 -7.83
CA GLU A 45 -18.41 -6.06 -8.66
C GLU A 45 -19.23 -7.14 -9.38
N GLU A 46 -18.55 -8.08 -10.05
CA GLU A 46 -19.21 -9.23 -10.71
C GLU A 46 -20.06 -10.06 -9.72
N ILE A 47 -19.63 -10.18 -8.46
CA ILE A 47 -20.37 -10.90 -7.43
C ILE A 47 -21.61 -10.12 -7.01
N PHE A 48 -21.47 -8.82 -6.72
CA PHE A 48 -22.59 -7.97 -6.30
C PHE A 48 -23.65 -7.83 -7.40
N GLU A 49 -23.26 -7.74 -8.66
CA GLU A 49 -24.20 -7.71 -9.79
C GLU A 49 -25.05 -8.99 -9.85
N ARG A 50 -24.45 -10.16 -9.60
CA ARG A 50 -25.16 -11.45 -9.62
C ARG A 50 -26.16 -11.62 -8.47
N PHE A 51 -25.97 -10.90 -7.37
CA PHE A 51 -26.87 -10.98 -6.23
C PHE A 51 -28.08 -10.04 -6.34
N GLU A 52 -28.20 -9.27 -7.43
CA GLU A 52 -29.36 -8.40 -7.75
C GLU A 52 -29.94 -7.70 -6.51
N ILE A 53 -29.07 -7.15 -5.67
CA ILE A 53 -29.50 -6.47 -4.44
C ILE A 53 -30.29 -5.23 -4.87
N GLU A 54 -31.63 -5.31 -4.85
CA GLU A 54 -32.56 -4.25 -5.29
C GLU A 54 -32.31 -2.91 -4.60
N SER A 55 -31.70 -2.92 -3.40
CA SER A 55 -31.37 -1.71 -2.62
C SER A 55 -30.14 -0.95 -3.14
N GLY A 56 -29.47 -1.43 -4.19
CA GLY A 56 -28.30 -0.79 -4.77
C GLY A 56 -27.02 -1.02 -3.96
N LEU A 57 -25.87 -0.76 -4.59
CA LEU A 57 -24.56 -0.88 -3.95
C LEU A 57 -24.43 0.16 -2.81
N PRO A 58 -23.94 -0.24 -1.62
CA PRO A 58 -23.61 0.72 -0.57
C PRO A 58 -22.62 1.77 -1.06
N VAL A 59 -22.80 3.02 -0.64
CA VAL A 59 -21.99 4.16 -1.08
C VAL A 59 -20.49 3.91 -0.93
N ALA A 60 -20.08 3.25 0.16
CA ALA A 60 -18.69 2.88 0.38
C ALA A 60 -18.14 1.97 -0.73
N THR A 61 -18.91 0.95 -1.14
CA THR A 61 -18.53 0.04 -2.22
C THR A 61 -18.46 0.77 -3.56
N MET A 62 -19.41 1.65 -3.83
CA MET A 62 -19.39 2.48 -5.06
C MET A 62 -18.13 3.35 -5.13
N LEU A 63 -17.75 4.00 -4.02
CA LEU A 63 -16.52 4.79 -3.95
C LEU A 63 -15.27 3.93 -4.18
N VAL A 64 -15.23 2.72 -3.62
CA VAL A 64 -14.11 1.78 -3.81
C VAL A 64 -14.02 1.32 -5.27
N ILE A 65 -15.15 1.02 -5.92
CA ILE A 65 -15.19 0.62 -7.34
C ILE A 65 -14.72 1.78 -8.23
N VAL A 66 -15.22 2.99 -8.01
CA VAL A 66 -14.80 4.18 -8.78
C VAL A 66 -13.31 4.45 -8.58
N ALA A 67 -12.82 4.37 -7.34
CA ALA A 67 -11.40 4.53 -7.04
C ALA A 67 -10.55 3.43 -7.70
N ALA A 68 -10.99 2.17 -7.64
CA ALA A 68 -10.31 1.06 -8.29
C ALA A 68 -10.29 1.20 -9.81
N GLY A 69 -11.37 1.70 -10.42
CA GLY A 69 -11.43 2.03 -11.84
C GLY A 69 -10.42 3.11 -12.21
N ALA A 70 -10.38 4.21 -11.45
CA ALA A 70 -9.40 5.28 -11.65
C ALA A 70 -7.95 4.75 -11.51
N VAL A 71 -7.68 3.97 -10.45
CA VAL A 71 -6.37 3.34 -10.24
C VAL A 71 -6.04 2.41 -11.38
N ARG A 72 -6.96 1.55 -11.84
CA ARG A 72 -6.75 0.63 -12.97
C ARG A 72 -6.51 1.35 -14.30
N THR A 73 -7.08 2.53 -14.50
CA THR A 73 -6.82 3.31 -15.71
C THR A 73 -5.49 4.07 -15.61
N TRP A 74 -5.06 4.48 -14.41
CA TRP A 74 -3.91 5.37 -14.22
C TRP A 74 -2.71 4.68 -13.52
N TRP A 75 -2.76 3.37 -13.28
CA TRP A 75 -1.75 2.63 -12.50
C TRP A 75 -0.33 2.79 -13.06
N PHE A 76 -0.22 2.87 -14.39
CA PHE A 76 1.07 3.03 -15.07
C PHE A 76 1.73 4.38 -14.75
N MET A 77 0.98 5.42 -14.36
CA MET A 77 1.55 6.69 -13.89
C MET A 77 2.20 6.53 -12.51
N PHE A 78 1.71 5.59 -11.69
CA PHE A 78 2.27 5.30 -10.38
C PHE A 78 3.46 4.33 -10.45
N ALA A 79 3.60 3.56 -11.54
CA ALA A 79 4.70 2.60 -11.69
C ALA A 79 6.11 3.23 -11.61
N PRO A 80 6.41 4.37 -12.26
CA PRO A 80 7.70 5.07 -12.11
C PRO A 80 7.93 5.56 -10.68
N ALA A 81 6.89 6.08 -10.03
CA ALA A 81 6.98 6.55 -8.65
C ALA A 81 7.28 5.39 -7.69
N LEU A 82 6.64 4.23 -7.91
CA LEU A 82 6.89 3.02 -7.15
C LEU A 82 8.31 2.49 -7.38
N ALA A 83 8.74 2.45 -8.66
CA ALA A 83 10.11 2.05 -9.02
C ALA A 83 11.14 2.99 -8.40
N ALA A 84 10.88 4.30 -8.35
CA ALA A 84 11.73 5.27 -7.67
C ALA A 84 11.72 5.08 -6.15
N ALA A 85 10.56 4.82 -5.54
CA ALA A 85 10.44 4.58 -4.11
C ALA A 85 11.23 3.34 -3.64
N VAL A 86 11.24 2.29 -4.45
CA VAL A 86 11.98 1.05 -4.18
C VAL A 86 13.45 1.16 -4.59
N GLY A 87 13.72 1.79 -5.73
CA GLY A 87 15.07 1.90 -6.31
C GLY A 87 15.94 2.97 -5.65
N ALA A 88 15.37 4.07 -5.16
CA ALA A 88 16.13 5.15 -4.55
C ALA A 88 16.88 4.74 -3.26
N PRO A 89 16.28 3.97 -2.33
CA PRO A 89 17.00 3.42 -1.18
C PRO A 89 18.13 2.48 -1.58
N VAL A 90 17.90 1.63 -2.59
CA VAL A 90 18.90 0.70 -3.10
C VAL A 90 20.09 1.47 -3.69
N LEU A 91 19.83 2.46 -4.55
CA LEU A 91 20.86 3.31 -5.14
C LEU A 91 21.58 4.17 -4.08
N ALA A 92 20.87 4.64 -3.05
CA ALA A 92 21.45 5.39 -1.94
C ALA A 92 22.43 4.55 -1.10
N SER A 93 22.23 3.22 -1.03
CA SER A 93 23.13 2.32 -0.31
C SER A 93 24.48 2.11 -1.01
N VAL A 94 24.55 2.29 -2.34
CA VAL A 94 25.76 2.08 -3.15
C VAL A 94 26.63 3.33 -3.27
N GLY A 95 26.04 4.53 -3.27
CA GLY A 95 26.71 5.74 -3.78
C GLY A 95 27.40 6.69 -2.79
N GLY A 96 27.55 6.35 -1.50
CA GLY A 96 28.18 7.27 -0.53
C GLY A 96 27.47 8.64 -0.38
N ARG A 97 26.19 8.73 -0.78
CA ARG A 97 25.40 9.96 -0.77
C ARG A 97 25.06 10.42 0.65
N SER A 98 24.80 11.72 0.79
CA SER A 98 24.60 12.43 2.06
C SER A 98 23.51 11.81 2.92
N LEU A 99 23.73 11.82 4.24
CA LEU A 99 22.81 11.35 5.29
C LEU A 99 21.37 11.87 5.11
N ALA A 100 21.22 13.07 4.55
CA ALA A 100 19.93 13.69 4.22
C ALA A 100 19.08 12.87 3.24
N VAL A 101 19.69 12.25 2.21
CA VAL A 101 18.95 11.44 1.23
C VAL A 101 18.44 10.14 1.87
N ALA A 102 19.25 9.52 2.74
CA ALA A 102 18.85 8.32 3.46
C ALA A 102 17.69 8.59 4.42
N VAL A 103 17.73 9.71 5.15
CA VAL A 103 16.64 10.13 6.05
C VAL A 103 15.38 10.46 5.26
N ALA A 104 15.49 11.21 4.16
CA ALA A 104 14.34 11.53 3.31
C ALA A 104 13.69 10.26 2.74
N ALA A 105 14.49 9.30 2.28
CA ALA A 105 14.00 8.01 1.78
C ALA A 105 13.30 7.19 2.89
N ALA A 106 13.86 7.16 4.10
CA ALA A 106 13.25 6.45 5.23
C ALA A 106 11.91 7.08 5.65
N VAL A 107 11.84 8.42 5.73
CA VAL A 107 10.60 9.15 6.04
C VAL A 107 9.55 8.92 4.96
N PHE A 108 9.93 9.04 3.69
CA PHE A 108 9.05 8.76 2.57
C PHE A 108 8.52 7.32 2.61
N GLY A 109 9.41 6.35 2.85
CA GLY A 109 9.04 4.95 3.05
C GLY A 109 8.01 4.76 4.17
N MET A 110 8.26 5.33 5.34
CA MET A 110 7.34 5.26 6.49
C MET A 110 5.95 5.85 6.16
N VAL A 111 5.90 7.07 5.62
CA VAL A 111 4.65 7.73 5.25
C VAL A 111 3.91 6.92 4.18
N SER A 112 4.62 6.39 3.19
CA SER A 112 4.03 5.58 2.13
C SER A 112 3.41 4.28 2.65
N ILE A 113 4.03 3.64 3.65
CA ILE A 113 3.50 2.42 4.31
C ILE A 113 2.23 2.77 5.07
N LEU A 114 2.23 3.87 5.84
CA LEU A 114 1.05 4.29 6.60
C LEU A 114 -0.13 4.60 5.66
N LEU A 115 0.14 5.29 4.55
CA LEU A 115 -0.88 5.59 3.55
C LEU A 115 -1.41 4.32 2.89
N ALA A 116 -0.52 3.40 2.49
CA ALA A 116 -0.91 2.12 1.92
C ALA A 116 -1.76 1.30 2.91
N ALA A 117 -1.36 1.23 4.18
CA ALA A 117 -2.10 0.53 5.22
C ALA A 117 -3.51 1.13 5.42
N ALA A 118 -3.61 2.45 5.50
CA ALA A 118 -4.90 3.14 5.60
C ALA A 118 -5.80 2.85 4.40
N CYS A 119 -5.25 2.89 3.17
CA CYS A 119 -5.97 2.50 1.96
C CYS A 119 -6.43 1.05 1.99
N VAL A 120 -5.56 0.11 2.36
CA VAL A 120 -5.93 -1.32 2.49
C VAL A 120 -7.07 -1.47 3.50
N THR A 121 -6.98 -0.86 4.68
CA THR A 121 -8.04 -0.91 5.69
C THR A 121 -9.36 -0.37 5.15
N LEU A 122 -9.34 0.77 4.45
CA LEU A 122 -10.54 1.35 3.86
C LEU A 122 -11.17 0.43 2.81
N VAL A 123 -10.35 -0.15 1.93
CA VAL A 123 -10.81 -1.12 0.92
C VAL A 123 -11.41 -2.36 1.59
N VAL A 124 -10.72 -2.95 2.57
CA VAL A 124 -11.20 -4.15 3.27
C VAL A 124 -12.50 -3.85 4.01
N VAL A 125 -12.55 -2.79 4.83
CA VAL A 125 -13.77 -2.44 5.57
C VAL A 125 -14.91 -2.09 4.61
N GLY A 126 -14.64 -1.34 3.54
CA GLY A 126 -15.64 -0.94 2.55
C GLY A 126 -16.19 -2.10 1.73
N LEU A 127 -15.41 -3.16 1.50
CA LEU A 127 -15.85 -4.36 0.79
C LEU A 127 -16.53 -5.38 1.72
N PHE A 128 -16.02 -5.58 2.93
CA PHE A 128 -16.52 -6.61 3.84
C PHE A 128 -17.71 -6.16 4.68
N ALA A 129 -17.85 -4.88 5.04
CA ALA A 129 -19.00 -4.42 5.83
C ALA A 129 -20.36 -4.71 5.15
N PRO A 130 -20.54 -4.45 3.83
CA PRO A 130 -21.74 -4.87 3.10
C PRO A 130 -22.02 -6.38 3.17
N LEU A 131 -20.99 -7.21 3.03
CA LEU A 131 -21.12 -8.66 3.06
C LEU A 131 -21.59 -9.17 4.43
N VAL A 132 -21.06 -8.58 5.51
CA VAL A 132 -21.49 -8.91 6.88
C VAL A 132 -22.96 -8.53 7.09
N GLN A 133 -23.38 -7.37 6.59
CA GLN A 133 -24.79 -6.95 6.65
C GLN A 133 -25.70 -7.91 5.87
N LEU A 134 -25.25 -8.36 4.70
CA LEU A 134 -26.00 -9.31 3.87
C LEU A 134 -26.20 -10.66 4.57
N ILE A 135 -25.14 -11.19 5.18
CA ILE A 135 -25.20 -12.46 5.93
C ILE A 135 -26.16 -12.36 7.11
N GLY A 136 -26.12 -11.22 7.84
CA GLY A 136 -27.05 -10.95 8.93
C GLY A 136 -28.51 -10.95 8.46
N ALA A 137 -28.80 -10.29 7.34
CA ALA A 137 -30.15 -10.22 6.78
C ALA A 137 -30.70 -11.57 6.28
N VAL A 138 -29.82 -12.46 5.78
CA VAL A 138 -30.20 -13.82 5.37
C VAL A 138 -30.45 -14.72 6.59
N GLY A 139 -29.67 -14.54 7.66
CA GLY A 139 -29.79 -15.32 8.88
C GLY A 139 -31.11 -15.13 9.63
N GLU A 140 -31.76 -13.97 9.54
CA GLU A 140 -33.06 -13.72 10.21
C GLU A 140 -34.27 -14.36 9.51
N LYS A 141 -34.13 -14.84 8.26
CA LYS A 141 -35.23 -15.44 7.50
C LYS A 141 -35.38 -16.96 7.69
N HIS A 142 -34.51 -17.58 8.48
CA HIS A 142 -34.50 -19.01 8.77
C HIS A 142 -34.55 -19.26 10.28
#